data_AF-A4EZ70-F1
#
_entry.id   AF-A4EZ70-F1
#
_cell.length_a   1.000
_cell.length_b   1.000
_cell.length_c   1.000
_cell.angle_alpha   90.00
_cell.angle_beta   90.00
_cell.angle_gamma   90.00
#
_symmetry.space_group_name_H-M   'P 1'
#
loop_
_entity.id
_entity.type
_entity.pdbx_description
1 polymer ?
#
loop_
_entity_poly.entity_id
_entity_poly.type
_entity_poly.pdbx_seq_one_letter_code
_entity_poly.pdbx_strand_id
1 'polypeptide(L)'
;MKKQILIPVVLTGLLIGFLSASQLWPRPSRAEGIARLFVEYCLPHHHGKDMRPKAMAEFVAERSDLAETRWIDNETASYLSLKADKCGINTIHPFAISREDAEELLNLVEAIVQESFPELPFDPKATMGPNSISKGWMQGSSFSPDRWGVFFWAFPDWGESSGSTLFLASPRLKTDLGAN
;
A
#
# COMPACT_ATOMS: atom_id res chain seq x y z
N MET A 1 -6.62 23.47 -51.40
CA MET A 1 -6.37 24.18 -50.12
C MET A 1 -7.60 24.02 -49.21
N LYS A 2 -7.54 23.19 -48.16
CA LYS A 2 -8.55 23.12 -47.07
C LYS A 2 -8.14 22.15 -45.95
N LYS A 3 -7.38 21.09 -46.26
CA LYS A 3 -6.87 20.11 -45.28
C LYS A 3 -5.74 20.64 -44.38
N GLN A 4 -4.94 21.60 -44.85
CA GLN A 4 -3.79 22.14 -44.10
C GLN A 4 -4.16 23.03 -42.91
N ILE A 5 -5.39 23.57 -42.85
CA ILE A 5 -5.86 24.43 -41.75
C ILE A 5 -6.66 23.63 -40.70
N LEU A 6 -7.27 22.51 -41.11
CA LEU A 6 -8.03 21.63 -40.21
C LEU A 6 -7.14 20.85 -39.23
N ILE A 7 -5.96 20.42 -39.68
CA ILE A 7 -5.02 19.64 -38.86
C ILE A 7 -4.56 20.41 -37.60
N PRO A 8 -4.07 21.67 -37.69
CA PRO A 8 -3.63 22.39 -36.50
C PRO A 8 -4.77 22.72 -35.53
N VAL A 9 -5.99 22.98 -36.01
CA VAL A 9 -7.18 23.26 -35.18
C VAL A 9 -7.62 22.02 -34.40
N VAL A 10 -7.60 20.84 -35.03
CA VAL A 10 -7.90 19.57 -34.35
C VAL A 10 -6.83 19.23 -33.32
N LEU A 11 -5.55 19.44 -33.63
CA LEU A 11 -4.45 19.17 -32.69
C LEU A 11 -4.47 20.10 -31.47
N THR A 12 -4.74 21.40 -31.67
CA THR A 12 -4.87 22.34 -30.54
C THR A 12 -6.11 22.08 -29.71
N GLY A 13 -7.25 21.76 -30.33
CA GLY A 13 -8.46 21.35 -29.61
C GLY A 13 -8.27 20.07 -28.79
N LEU A 14 -7.54 19.09 -29.33
CA LEU A 14 -7.23 17.83 -28.63
C LEU A 14 -6.28 18.05 -27.45
N LEU A 15 -5.24 18.89 -27.62
CA LEU A 15 -4.29 19.23 -26.56
C LEU A 15 -4.96 19.97 -25.40
N ILE A 16 -5.80 20.95 -25.70
CA ILE A 16 -6.54 21.72 -24.68
C ILE A 16 -7.55 20.80 -23.97
N GLY A 17 -8.30 19.97 -24.72
CA GLY A 17 -9.23 19.02 -24.14
C GLY A 17 -8.57 17.98 -23.22
N PHE A 18 -7.38 17.50 -23.57
CA PHE A 18 -6.63 16.54 -22.76
C PHE A 18 -6.09 17.15 -21.47
N LEU A 19 -5.55 18.38 -21.53
CA LEU A 19 -5.06 19.11 -20.36
C LEU A 19 -6.20 19.46 -19.38
N SER A 20 -7.36 19.87 -19.90
CA SER A 20 -8.54 20.16 -19.07
C SER A 20 -9.14 18.89 -18.44
N ALA A 21 -9.16 17.77 -19.16
CA ALA A 21 -9.62 16.50 -18.62
C ALA A 21 -8.75 16.01 -17.44
N SER A 22 -7.42 16.18 -17.51
CA SER A 22 -6.53 15.81 -16.40
C SER A 22 -6.68 16.68 -15.14
N GLN A 23 -7.23 17.90 -15.27
CA GLN A 23 -7.54 18.76 -14.12
C GLN A 23 -8.93 18.49 -13.52
N LEU A 24 -9.89 18.04 -14.33
CA LEU A 24 -11.25 17.74 -13.88
C LEU A 24 -11.37 16.35 -13.25
N TRP A 25 -10.49 15.41 -13.65
CA TRP A 25 -10.38 14.09 -13.07
C TRP A 25 -8.92 13.82 -12.69
N PRO A 26 -8.41 14.45 -11.61
CA PRO A 26 -7.08 14.14 -11.12
C PRO A 26 -7.01 12.64 -10.84
N ARG A 27 -5.97 11.99 -11.36
CA ARG A 27 -5.69 10.60 -10.99
C ARG A 27 -5.38 10.58 -9.50
N PRO A 28 -5.87 9.57 -8.76
CA PRO A 28 -5.53 9.44 -7.35
C PRO A 28 -4.01 9.41 -7.19
N SER A 29 -3.51 9.98 -6.10
CA SER A 29 -2.09 9.94 -5.78
C SER A 29 -1.64 8.48 -5.61
N ARG A 30 -0.33 8.23 -5.71
CA ARG A 30 0.20 6.89 -5.48
C ARG A 30 -0.06 6.45 -4.04
N ALA A 31 0.01 7.39 -3.10
CA ALA A 31 -0.36 7.20 -1.70
C ALA A 31 -1.83 6.77 -1.54
N GLU A 32 -2.77 7.47 -2.18
CA GLU A 32 -4.20 7.13 -2.19
C GLU A 32 -4.44 5.73 -2.77
N GLY A 33 -3.74 5.38 -3.85
CA GLY A 33 -3.81 4.04 -4.43
C GLY A 33 -3.36 2.96 -3.46
N ILE A 34 -2.26 3.17 -2.72
CA ILE A 34 -1.76 2.21 -1.73
C ILE A 34 -2.70 2.14 -0.52
N ALA A 35 -3.23 3.27 -0.06
CA ALA A 35 -4.23 3.30 1.00
C ALA A 35 -5.50 2.54 0.60
N ARG A 36 -5.95 2.68 -0.65
CA ARG A 36 -7.05 1.88 -1.21
C ARG A 36 -6.74 0.39 -1.17
N LEU A 37 -5.54 -0.05 -1.58
CA LEU A 37 -5.14 -1.46 -1.46
C LEU A 37 -5.23 -1.94 -0.01
N PHE A 38 -4.81 -1.12 0.95
CA PHE A 38 -4.88 -1.47 2.37
C PHE A 38 -6.34 -1.66 2.84
N VAL A 39 -7.22 -0.73 2.50
CA VAL A 39 -8.66 -0.82 2.85
C VAL A 39 -9.33 -2.01 2.17
N GLU A 40 -9.06 -2.22 0.88
CA GLU A 40 -9.76 -3.22 0.09
C GLU A 40 -9.26 -4.65 0.27
N TYR A 41 -8.00 -4.82 0.68
CA TYR A 41 -7.38 -6.14 0.84
C TYR A 41 -7.00 -6.42 2.27
N CYS A 42 -6.25 -5.52 2.93
CA CYS A 42 -5.75 -5.80 4.26
C CYS A 42 -6.84 -5.80 5.34
N LEU A 43 -7.80 -4.86 5.31
CA LEU A 43 -8.89 -4.84 6.29
C LEU A 43 -9.79 -6.10 6.16
N PRO A 44 -10.35 -6.44 4.98
CA PRO A 44 -11.08 -7.70 4.78
C PRO A 44 -10.30 -8.94 5.20
N HIS A 45 -9.03 -9.02 4.83
CA HIS A 45 -8.16 -10.15 5.16
C HIS A 45 -7.98 -10.29 6.67
N HIS A 46 -7.77 -9.19 7.39
CA HIS A 46 -7.71 -9.16 8.85
C HIS A 46 -9.00 -9.67 9.49
N HIS A 47 -10.16 -9.38 8.89
CA HIS A 47 -11.46 -9.92 9.32
C HIS A 47 -11.75 -11.34 8.83
N GLY A 48 -10.74 -12.06 8.31
CA GLY A 48 -10.84 -13.48 7.95
C GLY A 48 -11.43 -13.75 6.57
N LYS A 49 -11.61 -12.73 5.71
CA LYS A 49 -12.02 -12.95 4.32
C LYS A 49 -10.84 -13.43 3.49
N ASP A 50 -11.03 -14.46 2.68
CA ASP A 50 -10.00 -14.91 1.73
C ASP A 50 -9.93 -13.93 0.54
N MET A 51 -8.90 -13.09 0.53
CA MET A 51 -8.69 -12.07 -0.49
C MET A 51 -7.88 -12.56 -1.69
N ARG A 52 -7.37 -13.81 -1.67
CA ARG A 52 -6.55 -14.37 -2.75
C ARG A 52 -7.30 -14.46 -4.09
N PRO A 53 -8.59 -14.89 -4.15
CA PRO A 53 -9.32 -14.92 -5.41
C PRO A 53 -9.46 -13.54 -6.06
N LYS A 54 -9.71 -12.49 -5.25
CA LYS A 54 -9.77 -11.10 -5.73
C LYS A 54 -8.40 -10.66 -6.27
N ALA A 55 -7.34 -10.90 -5.51
CA ALA A 55 -5.98 -10.55 -5.91
C ALA A 55 -5.54 -11.25 -7.21
N MET A 56 -5.92 -12.53 -7.38
CA MET A 56 -5.66 -13.28 -8.62
C MET A 56 -6.43 -12.73 -9.84
N ALA A 57 -7.59 -12.13 -9.64
CA ALA A 57 -8.39 -11.56 -10.72
C ALA A 57 -7.90 -10.16 -11.13
N GLU A 58 -7.38 -9.38 -10.18
CA GLU A 58 -7.03 -7.96 -10.39
C GLU A 58 -5.54 -7.71 -10.61
N PHE A 59 -4.66 -8.62 -10.16
CA PHE A 59 -3.21 -8.38 -10.14
C PHE A 59 -2.40 -9.49 -10.81
N VAL A 60 -1.16 -9.15 -11.15
CA VAL A 60 -0.20 -10.11 -11.71
C VAL A 60 0.50 -10.84 -10.56
N ALA A 61 0.34 -12.16 -10.52
CA ALA A 61 1.05 -12.99 -9.55
C ALA A 61 2.55 -13.05 -9.88
N GLU A 62 3.38 -12.60 -8.95
CA GLU A 62 4.81 -12.86 -8.92
C GLU A 62 5.06 -14.09 -8.04
N ARG A 63 5.55 -15.16 -8.66
CA ARG A 63 6.02 -16.33 -7.90
C ARG A 63 7.35 -15.98 -7.25
N SER A 64 7.33 -15.72 -5.95
CA SER A 64 8.56 -15.79 -5.16
C SER A 64 8.88 -17.25 -4.86
N ASP A 65 10.15 -17.57 -5.03
CA ASP A 65 10.90 -18.71 -4.48
C ASP A 65 10.67 -18.99 -2.98
N LEU A 66 10.17 -18.04 -2.20
CA LEU A 66 9.92 -18.13 -0.77
C LEU A 66 8.45 -18.45 -0.43
N ALA A 67 7.89 -19.54 -0.93
CA ALA A 67 6.58 -20.12 -0.55
C ALA A 67 5.35 -19.18 -0.53
N GLU A 68 5.49 -17.93 -0.99
CA GLU A 68 4.50 -16.88 -0.86
C GLU A 68 4.25 -16.26 -2.24
N THR A 69 2.98 -16.23 -2.63
CA THR A 69 2.58 -15.47 -3.82
C THR A 69 2.51 -14.00 -3.45
N ARG A 70 3.27 -13.18 -4.17
CA ARG A 70 3.10 -11.72 -4.16
C ARG A 70 2.31 -11.33 -5.39
N TRP A 71 1.50 -10.30 -5.27
CA TRP A 71 0.70 -9.76 -6.38
C TRP A 71 1.15 -8.34 -6.68
N ILE A 72 1.39 -8.05 -7.95
CA ILE A 72 1.83 -6.73 -8.41
C ILE A 72 0.60 -5.92 -8.79
N ASP A 73 0.39 -4.81 -8.10
CA ASP A 73 -0.49 -3.75 -8.55
C ASP A 73 0.27 -2.83 -9.51
N ASN A 74 -0.16 -2.80 -10.77
CA ASN A 74 0.49 -2.00 -11.81
C ASN A 74 0.19 -0.50 -11.67
N GLU A 75 -0.91 -0.13 -11.01
CA GLU A 75 -1.28 1.29 -10.84
C GLU A 75 -0.34 1.98 -9.85
N THR A 76 -0.09 1.34 -8.69
CA THR A 76 0.79 1.89 -7.66
C THR A 76 2.22 1.35 -7.72
N ALA A 77 2.51 0.41 -8.62
CA ALA A 77 3.77 -0.32 -8.67
C ALA A 77 4.17 -0.89 -7.29
N SER A 78 3.20 -1.55 -6.64
CA SER A 78 3.34 -2.10 -5.29
C SER A 78 3.10 -3.61 -5.28
N TYR A 79 3.67 -4.29 -4.30
CA TYR A 79 3.51 -5.72 -4.07
C TYR A 79 2.56 -5.96 -2.90
N LEU A 80 1.41 -6.58 -3.16
CA LEU A 80 0.51 -7.13 -2.16
C LEU A 80 0.96 -8.54 -1.75
N SER A 81 0.95 -8.81 -0.45
CA SER A 81 1.25 -10.10 0.16
C SER A 81 0.15 -10.44 1.16
N LEU A 82 -0.33 -11.69 1.10
CA LEU A 82 -1.43 -12.20 1.94
C LEU A 82 -0.96 -13.49 2.63
N LYS A 83 -0.54 -13.37 3.90
CA LYS A 83 -0.22 -14.49 4.80
C LYS A 83 -1.39 -14.78 5.74
N ALA A 84 -1.42 -15.97 6.34
CA ALA A 84 -2.47 -16.34 7.29
C ALA A 84 -2.71 -15.29 8.40
N ASP A 85 -1.65 -14.74 8.98
CA ASP A 85 -1.69 -13.78 10.09
C ASP A 85 -1.29 -12.35 9.70
N LYS A 86 -1.12 -12.06 8.39
CA LYS A 86 -0.59 -10.76 7.95
C LYS A 86 -0.99 -10.40 6.53
N CYS A 87 -1.40 -9.16 6.31
CA CYS A 87 -1.44 -8.53 4.99
C CYS A 87 -0.33 -7.48 4.89
N GLY A 88 0.37 -7.43 3.76
CA GLY A 88 1.45 -6.47 3.53
C GLY A 88 1.39 -5.87 2.13
N ILE A 89 1.71 -4.58 2.04
CA ILE A 89 1.87 -3.83 0.79
C ILE A 89 3.26 -3.21 0.80
N ASN A 90 4.06 -3.51 -0.22
CA ASN A 90 5.44 -3.07 -0.28
C ASN A 90 5.75 -2.34 -1.58
N THR A 91 6.61 -1.33 -1.51
CA THR A 91 7.29 -0.77 -2.68
C THR A 91 8.77 -1.04 -2.57
N ILE A 92 9.44 -1.27 -3.70
CA ILE A 92 10.88 -1.56 -3.75
C ILE A 92 11.48 -0.88 -4.98
N HIS A 93 12.77 -0.56 -4.92
CA HIS A 93 13.54 -0.07 -6.07
C HIS A 93 13.36 -0.99 -7.30
N PRO A 94 13.26 -0.45 -8.54
CA PRO A 94 13.34 0.97 -8.91
C PRO A 94 12.04 1.75 -8.74
N PHE A 95 10.98 1.10 -8.25
CA PHE A 95 9.66 1.68 -8.04
C PHE A 95 9.41 1.98 -6.56
N ALA A 96 10.42 2.43 -5.81
CA ALA A 96 10.20 2.83 -4.44
C ALA A 96 9.21 4.00 -4.36
N ILE A 97 8.44 4.07 -3.27
CA ILE A 97 7.58 5.23 -3.00
C ILE A 97 8.43 6.49 -2.82
N SER A 98 7.94 7.63 -3.29
CA SER A 98 8.60 8.92 -3.06
C SER A 98 8.48 9.32 -1.58
N ARG A 99 9.30 10.27 -1.12
CA ARG A 99 9.18 10.82 0.23
C ARG A 99 7.82 11.48 0.46
N GLU A 100 7.37 12.27 -0.50
CA GLU A 100 6.09 12.99 -0.47
C GLU A 100 4.91 12.02 -0.39
N ASP A 101 4.87 11.01 -1.27
CA ASP A 101 3.83 9.97 -1.24
C ASP A 101 3.90 9.13 0.05
N ALA A 102 5.08 8.91 0.63
CA ALA A 102 5.22 8.16 1.88
C ALA A 102 4.66 8.93 3.08
N GLU A 103 4.87 10.25 3.14
CA GLU A 103 4.29 11.12 4.16
C GLU A 103 2.77 11.23 4.01
N GLU A 104 2.29 11.37 2.77
CA GLU A 104 0.87 11.35 2.47
C GLU A 104 0.22 10.01 2.87
N LEU A 105 0.84 8.89 2.48
CA LEU A 105 0.36 7.56 2.82
C LEU A 105 0.31 7.34 4.33
N LEU A 106 1.31 7.84 5.08
CA LEU A 106 1.31 7.75 6.52
C LEU A 106 0.10 8.46 7.14
N ASN A 107 -0.25 9.65 6.66
CA ASN A 107 -1.41 10.40 7.13
C ASN A 107 -2.73 9.69 6.79
N LEU A 108 -2.85 9.13 5.58
CA LEU A 108 -4.01 8.36 5.16
C LEU A 108 -4.20 7.11 6.02
N VAL A 109 -3.12 6.37 6.27
CA VAL A 109 -3.14 5.17 7.12
C VAL A 109 -3.50 5.54 8.56
N GLU A 110 -3.00 6.67 9.08
CA GLU A 110 -3.37 7.14 10.41
C GLU A 110 -4.88 7.38 10.55
N ALA A 111 -5.50 8.04 9.57
CA ALA A 111 -6.94 8.24 9.55
C ALA A 111 -7.69 6.89 9.51
N ILE A 112 -7.26 5.97 8.65
CA ILE A 112 -7.85 4.62 8.54
C ILE A 112 -7.74 3.87 9.87
N VAL A 113 -6.59 3.94 10.56
CA VAL A 113 -6.39 3.27 11.85
C VAL A 113 -7.29 3.87 12.92
N GLN A 114 -7.40 5.20 12.99
CA GLN A 114 -8.28 5.86 13.96
C GLN A 114 -9.76 5.47 13.77
N GLU A 115 -10.19 5.26 12.52
CA GLU A 115 -11.56 4.83 12.20
C GLU A 115 -11.77 3.32 12.43
N SER A 116 -10.86 2.48 11.94
CA SER A 116 -11.04 1.03 11.87
C SER A 116 -10.56 0.28 13.11
N PHE A 117 -9.61 0.86 13.85
CA PHE A 117 -8.96 0.26 15.02
C PHE A 117 -8.73 1.29 16.13
N PRO A 118 -9.79 1.96 16.65
CA PRO A 118 -9.66 3.00 17.67
C PRO A 118 -9.00 2.52 18.98
N GLU A 119 -8.94 1.20 19.20
CA GLU A 119 -8.28 0.56 20.34
C GLU A 119 -6.77 0.43 20.20
N LEU A 120 -6.20 0.55 18.99
CA LEU A 120 -4.77 0.38 18.76
C LEU A 120 -4.00 1.64 19.21
N PRO A 121 -3.17 1.56 20.27
CA PRO A 121 -2.40 2.72 20.70
C PRO A 121 -1.22 2.94 19.75
N PHE A 122 -0.82 4.20 19.59
CA PHE A 122 0.48 4.52 19.00
C PHE A 122 1.61 3.86 19.81
N ASP A 123 2.49 3.13 19.12
CA ASP A 123 3.67 2.52 19.73
C ASP A 123 4.92 3.36 19.42
N PRO A 124 5.45 4.13 20.39
CA PRO A 124 6.65 4.94 20.18
C PRO A 124 7.91 4.11 19.92
N LYS A 125 7.89 2.80 20.19
CA LYS A 125 8.99 1.88 19.88
C LYS A 125 8.92 1.33 18.45
N ALA A 126 7.80 1.50 17.76
CA ALA A 126 7.63 1.13 16.36
C ALA A 126 8.21 2.22 15.44
N THR A 127 9.52 2.37 15.49
CA THR A 127 10.29 3.29 14.64
C THR A 127 11.51 2.60 14.04
N MET A 128 11.84 2.94 12.80
CA MET A 128 13.02 2.42 12.09
C MET A 128 14.24 3.36 12.17
N GLY A 129 14.16 4.42 12.99
CA GLY A 129 15.23 5.40 13.20
C GLY A 129 15.03 6.71 12.42
N PRO A 130 15.93 7.69 12.63
CA PRO A 130 15.70 9.09 12.23
C PRO A 130 15.69 9.33 10.71
N ASN A 131 16.28 8.45 9.92
CA ASN A 131 16.35 8.57 8.46
C ASN A 131 15.23 7.80 7.75
N SER A 132 14.14 7.50 8.47
CA SER A 132 12.98 6.77 7.98
C SER A 132 11.71 7.56 8.26
N ILE A 133 10.70 7.35 7.43
CA ILE A 133 9.32 7.68 7.80
C ILE A 133 8.77 6.40 8.42
N SER A 134 8.42 6.39 9.70
CA SER A 134 7.88 5.18 10.33
C SER A 134 6.90 5.51 11.46
N LYS A 135 5.83 4.73 11.55
CA LYS A 135 4.83 4.83 12.61
C LYS A 135 4.09 3.51 12.73
N GLY A 136 3.84 3.09 13.97
CA GLY A 136 3.05 1.89 14.27
C GLY A 136 1.99 2.13 15.31
N TRP A 137 0.88 1.42 15.14
CA TRP A 137 -0.24 1.33 16.08
C TRP A 137 -0.42 -0.13 16.43
N MET A 138 0.02 -0.50 17.63
CA MET A 138 0.28 -1.91 17.95
C MET A 138 -0.19 -2.23 19.37
N GLN A 139 -0.77 -3.41 19.54
CA GLN A 139 -1.07 -4.00 20.83
C GLN A 139 -0.22 -5.25 21.05
N GLY A 140 0.13 -5.52 22.31
CA GLY A 140 0.97 -6.65 22.70
C GLY A 140 2.45 -6.29 22.81
N SER A 141 3.21 -7.14 23.51
CA SER A 141 4.63 -6.92 23.75
C SER A 141 5.45 -7.09 22.47
N SER A 142 6.55 -6.34 22.35
CA SER A 142 7.52 -6.55 21.26
C SER A 142 7.95 -8.01 21.17
N PHE A 143 8.02 -8.52 19.93
CA PHE A 143 8.38 -9.91 19.63
C PHE A 143 7.43 -10.98 20.21
N SER A 144 6.26 -10.59 20.74
CA SER A 144 5.22 -11.55 21.13
C SER A 144 4.45 -12.07 19.91
N PRO A 145 4.07 -13.36 19.87
CA PRO A 145 3.14 -13.88 18.87
C PRO A 145 1.75 -13.24 18.96
N ASP A 146 1.40 -12.66 20.11
CA ASP A 146 0.14 -11.94 20.30
C ASP A 146 0.23 -10.47 19.85
N ARG A 147 1.39 -10.03 19.36
CA ARG A 147 1.56 -8.65 18.89
C ARG A 147 0.87 -8.48 17.55
N TRP A 148 -0.07 -7.54 17.50
CA TRP A 148 -0.85 -7.27 16.31
C TRP A 148 -1.04 -5.76 16.12
N GLY A 149 -1.47 -5.37 14.93
CA GLY A 149 -1.74 -3.98 14.59
C GLY A 149 -1.17 -3.56 13.25
N VAL A 150 -1.11 -2.24 13.02
CA VAL A 150 -0.71 -1.62 11.76
C VAL A 150 0.66 -1.00 11.92
N PHE A 151 1.54 -1.24 10.96
CA PHE A 151 2.86 -0.62 10.93
C PHE A 151 3.21 -0.17 9.52
N PHE A 152 3.68 1.07 9.42
CA PHE A 152 4.22 1.65 8.20
C PHE A 152 5.67 2.07 8.40
N TRP A 153 6.52 1.78 7.42
CA TRP A 153 7.81 2.43 7.28
C TRP A 153 8.21 2.62 5.83
N ALA A 154 9.04 3.63 5.57
CA ALA A 154 9.63 3.92 4.28
C ALA A 154 11.06 4.48 4.40
N PHE A 155 11.89 4.13 3.41
CA PHE A 155 13.25 4.62 3.23
C PHE A 155 13.41 5.17 1.79
N PRO A 156 12.71 6.26 1.43
CA PRO A 156 12.61 6.70 0.03
C PRO A 156 13.97 7.08 -0.59
N ASP A 157 14.91 7.59 0.22
CA ASP A 157 16.15 8.21 -0.28
C ASP A 157 17.38 7.29 -0.19
N TRP A 158 17.19 5.97 -0.10
CA TRP A 158 18.28 5.00 0.15
C TRP A 158 18.84 4.35 -1.13
N GLY A 159 18.67 5.00 -2.28
CA GLY A 159 19.16 4.49 -3.57
C GLY A 159 18.54 3.14 -3.94
N GLU A 160 19.36 2.14 -4.25
CA GLU A 160 18.88 0.79 -4.59
C GLU A 160 18.19 0.06 -3.42
N SER A 161 18.42 0.52 -2.19
CA SER A 161 17.75 0.00 -0.98
C SER A 161 16.46 0.76 -0.63
N SER A 162 15.99 1.64 -1.53
CA SER A 162 14.76 2.39 -1.31
C SER A 162 13.52 1.52 -1.39
N GLY A 163 12.51 1.86 -0.59
CA GLY A 163 11.25 1.15 -0.54
C GLY A 163 10.38 1.54 0.65
N SER A 164 9.25 0.85 0.75
CA SER A 164 8.33 0.97 1.88
C SER A 164 7.63 -0.35 2.18
N THR A 165 7.15 -0.45 3.40
CA THR A 165 6.24 -1.51 3.83
C THR A 165 5.13 -0.91 4.66
N LEU A 166 3.90 -1.20 4.26
CA LEU A 166 2.70 -1.06 5.07
C LEU A 166 2.20 -2.46 5.38
N PHE A 167 1.93 -2.78 6.64
CA PHE A 167 1.29 -4.05 6.97
C PHE A 167 0.24 -3.92 8.06
N LEU A 168 -0.69 -4.88 8.04
CA LEU A 168 -1.61 -5.19 9.13
C LEU A 168 -1.36 -6.64 9.57
N ALA A 169 -0.91 -6.80 10.80
CA ALA A 169 -0.77 -8.09 11.46
C ALA A 169 -2.03 -8.39 12.27
N SER A 170 -2.54 -9.61 12.13
CA SER A 170 -3.69 -10.11 12.89
C SER A 170 -3.22 -10.83 14.15
N PRO A 171 -4.00 -10.80 15.25
CA PRO A 171 -3.75 -11.66 16.40
C PRO A 171 -3.76 -13.12 15.95
N ARG A 172 -2.80 -13.92 16.38
CA ARG A 172 -2.87 -15.37 16.17
C ARG A 172 -4.01 -15.94 17.01
N LEU A 173 -4.88 -16.72 16.39
CA LEU A 173 -5.90 -17.46 17.12
C LEU A 173 -5.20 -18.50 18.00
N LYS A 174 -5.52 -18.56 19.30
CA LYS A 174 -4.95 -19.53 20.25
C LYS A 174 -5.10 -20.99 19.80
N THR A 175 -6.02 -21.30 18.90
CA THR A 175 -6.21 -22.63 18.31
C THR A 175 -5.05 -23.09 17.42
N ASP A 176 -4.19 -22.19 16.94
CA ASP A 176 -3.00 -22.54 16.15
C ASP A 176 -1.81 -22.98 17.03
N LEU A 177 -1.93 -22.87 18.35
CA LEU A 177 -0.92 -23.33 19.32
C LEU A 177 -1.18 -24.77 19.82
N GLY A 178 -2.16 -25.47 19.23
CA GLY A 178 -2.61 -26.81 19.62
C GLY A 178 -2.32 -27.89 18.58
N ALA A 179 -1.11 -27.91 18.02
CA ALA A 179 -0.58 -29.07 17.29
C ALA A 179 0.95 -29.03 17.31
N ASN A 180 1.54 -29.39 18.46
CA ASN A 180 2.83 -30.08 18.60
C ASN A 180 3.02 -30.50 20.06
#